data_AF-A0A1U8PM46-F1
#
_entry.id   AF-A0A1U8PM46-F1
#
_cell.length_a   1.000
_cell.length_b   1.000
_cell.length_c   1.000
_cell.angle_alpha   90.00
_cell.angle_beta   90.00
_cell.angle_gamma   90.00
#
_symmetry.space_group_name_H-M   'P 1'
#
loop_
_entity.id
_entity.type
_entity.pdbx_description
1 polymer ?
#
loop_
_entity_poly.entity_id
_entity_poly.type
_entity_poly.pdbx_seq_one_letter_code
_entity_poly.pdbx_strand_id
1 'polypeptide(L)'
;MAMEYEPIKPYADDLEDSVYTQEKHFSIDIDIIGNAEKIQDDDGSKNLNQLAFRISDPNIANKGDESPFIPASNSTNLPLHRQQPPQHRLISLDVCRGLTVVLMILVDDVGGILPAINHSPWNGLTLADYVMPFFLFIVGVSLGLTYKRVSCRVNATRKAILRALKLLILGIFLQGGFFHGLNNLTYGMDIQQMRLMGILQRIAIAYLVAALCEIWLKGNDHVTSQLALLRKYQFQWLAASVLTVIYISLLYGLYVPTWQYQIPDATSSSAPKTFSVKCGVRGDTGPACNVVGMIDRKILGIQHLYRKPVFERTKQCSINSPDYGPLPSDAPAWCQAPFEPEGLLSSVMAMVTCLVGLHYGHIIVHFKDHADRIRHWLIPSSAFLVLGLALDIFGMHINKALYTFSYMCVTASAAGFLFAGIYLLVDIHGYRGMTLVLEWMGKHALVIYILAACNIIPIVIQGFYWKQPQNNILSLIGIGR
;
A
#
# COMPACT_ATOMS: atom_id res chain seq x y z
N MET A 1 1.93 -13.23 -2.34
CA MET A 1 0.90 -12.80 -1.36
C MET A 1 0.38 -11.42 -1.77
N ALA A 2 -0.25 -11.36 -2.95
CA ALA A 2 -0.81 -10.14 -3.54
C ALA A 2 -2.28 -10.00 -3.13
N MET A 3 -2.85 -8.81 -3.34
CA MET A 3 -4.29 -8.60 -3.30
C MET A 3 -4.90 -9.34 -4.50
N GLU A 4 -5.18 -10.62 -4.31
CA GLU A 4 -5.87 -11.44 -5.28
C GLU A 4 -7.34 -11.05 -5.23
N TYR A 5 -7.76 -10.26 -6.22
CA TYR A 5 -9.13 -9.79 -6.34
C TYR A 5 -10.04 -10.99 -6.55
N GLU A 6 -11.10 -11.08 -5.76
CA GLU A 6 -12.17 -12.00 -6.06
C GLU A 6 -12.90 -11.48 -7.32
N PRO A 7 -13.04 -12.31 -8.35
CA PRO A 7 -13.28 -11.84 -9.69
C PRO A 7 -14.73 -11.45 -10.06
N ILE A 8 -14.84 -10.67 -11.13
CA ILE A 8 -16.12 -10.23 -11.73
C ILE A 8 -16.77 -11.39 -12.52
N LYS A 9 -17.91 -11.89 -12.04
CA LYS A 9 -18.80 -12.76 -12.83
C LYS A 9 -19.76 -11.91 -13.69
N PRO A 10 -19.81 -12.09 -15.02
CA PRO A 10 -20.88 -11.51 -15.82
C PRO A 10 -22.21 -12.20 -15.50
N TYR A 11 -23.29 -11.43 -15.57
CA TYR A 11 -24.66 -11.96 -15.63
C TYR A 11 -24.90 -12.34 -17.09
N ALA A 12 -25.39 -13.56 -17.31
CA ALA A 12 -25.85 -13.99 -18.61
C ALA A 12 -27.23 -13.37 -18.83
N ASP A 13 -27.36 -12.55 -19.86
CA ASP A 13 -28.64 -12.32 -20.52
C ASP A 13 -28.45 -12.69 -21.99
N ASP A 14 -29.38 -13.51 -22.46
CA ASP A 14 -29.53 -13.94 -23.84
C ASP A 14 -29.61 -12.73 -24.77
N LEU A 15 -28.81 -12.75 -25.85
CA LEU A 15 -29.17 -12.29 -27.21
C LEU A 15 -27.94 -12.39 -28.13
N GLU A 16 -28.22 -12.82 -29.36
CA GLU A 16 -27.34 -13.34 -30.40
C GLU A 16 -26.27 -12.37 -30.96
N ASP A 17 -25.21 -13.00 -31.48
CA ASP A 17 -24.40 -12.65 -32.66
C ASP A 17 -23.56 -11.36 -32.73
N SER A 18 -22.22 -11.52 -32.75
CA SER A 18 -21.40 -11.57 -33.98
C SER A 18 -19.97 -11.02 -33.83
N VAL A 19 -19.00 -11.84 -34.31
CA VAL A 19 -17.81 -11.48 -35.10
C VAL A 19 -16.51 -10.94 -34.43
N TYR A 20 -15.50 -11.83 -34.47
CA TYR A 20 -14.04 -11.65 -34.65
C TYR A 20 -13.22 -10.64 -33.82
N THR A 21 -12.27 -11.15 -33.04
CA THR A 21 -10.83 -11.00 -33.35
C THR A 21 -9.99 -12.03 -32.58
N GLN A 22 -9.09 -12.69 -33.29
CA GLN A 22 -8.28 -13.82 -32.82
C GLN A 22 -6.87 -13.29 -32.49
N GLU A 23 -6.52 -13.15 -31.21
CA GLU A 23 -5.13 -12.91 -30.79
C GLU A 23 -4.52 -14.22 -30.29
N LYS A 24 -3.49 -14.67 -31.01
CA LYS A 24 -2.66 -15.83 -30.68
C LYS A 24 -1.80 -15.49 -29.47
N HIS A 25 -1.90 -16.27 -28.38
CA HIS A 25 -0.90 -16.26 -27.33
C HIS A 25 -0.14 -17.60 -27.30
N PHE A 26 1.17 -17.49 -27.48
CA PHE A 26 2.17 -18.54 -27.45
C PHE A 26 2.30 -19.04 -25.99
N SER A 27 2.14 -20.35 -25.77
CA SER A 27 2.38 -21.00 -24.47
C SER A 27 3.43 -22.09 -24.68
N ILE A 28 4.52 -22.03 -23.91
CA ILE A 28 5.53 -23.07 -23.81
C ILE A 28 5.21 -23.82 -22.51
N ASP A 29 4.63 -25.01 -22.63
CA ASP A 29 4.45 -25.92 -21.50
C ASP A 29 5.71 -26.79 -21.35
N ILE A 30 6.35 -26.72 -20.19
CA ILE A 30 7.43 -27.61 -19.78
C ILE A 30 6.82 -28.65 -18.84
N ASP A 31 6.43 -29.80 -19.37
CA ASP A 31 5.98 -30.93 -18.57
C ASP A 31 7.20 -31.66 -17.98
N ILE A 32 7.40 -31.50 -16.67
CA ILE A 32 8.28 -32.38 -15.88
C ILE A 32 7.42 -33.57 -15.42
N ILE A 33 7.35 -34.61 -16.24
CA ILE A 33 6.78 -35.90 -15.83
C ILE A 33 7.83 -36.63 -14.98
N GLY A 34 7.69 -36.52 -13.66
CA GLY A 34 8.36 -37.39 -12.71
C GLY A 34 7.49 -38.60 -12.41
N ASN A 35 7.76 -39.74 -13.05
CA ASN A 35 7.29 -41.04 -12.56
C ASN A 35 8.50 -41.93 -12.27
N ALA A 36 8.61 -42.31 -11.00
CA ALA A 36 9.56 -43.30 -10.52
C ALA A 36 8.97 -44.70 -10.76
N GLU A 37 9.64 -45.51 -11.56
CA GLU A 37 9.49 -46.96 -11.51
C GLU A 37 10.83 -47.63 -11.81
N LYS A 38 11.07 -48.73 -11.10
CA LYS A 38 12.35 -49.37 -10.84
C LYS A 38 12.31 -50.76 -11.47
N ILE A 39 13.20 -51.10 -12.40
CA ILE A 39 13.59 -52.49 -12.76
C ILE A 39 14.99 -52.48 -13.42
N GLN A 40 15.96 -52.99 -12.64
CA GLN A 40 17.02 -53.99 -12.90
C GLN A 40 17.59 -54.30 -14.32
N ASP A 41 18.95 -54.34 -14.38
CA ASP A 41 19.95 -55.11 -15.20
C ASP A 41 19.81 -55.12 -16.76
N ASP A 42 20.82 -55.06 -17.63
CA ASP A 42 22.27 -55.30 -17.62
C ASP A 42 22.90 -54.62 -18.88
N ASP A 43 24.22 -54.42 -18.84
CA ASP A 43 25.21 -54.23 -19.92
C ASP A 43 25.28 -52.93 -20.79
N GLY A 44 26.52 -52.48 -21.02
CA GLY A 44 26.94 -52.02 -22.34
C GLY A 44 26.93 -50.53 -22.69
N SER A 45 28.12 -49.93 -22.61
CA SER A 45 28.63 -48.90 -23.54
C SER A 45 28.25 -47.43 -23.34
N LYS A 46 29.31 -46.61 -23.48
CA LYS A 46 29.35 -45.16 -23.42
C LYS A 46 28.81 -44.52 -24.70
N ASN A 47 28.27 -43.32 -24.51
CA ASN A 47 28.26 -42.13 -25.39
C ASN A 47 27.19 -41.98 -26.48
N LEU A 48 26.84 -40.68 -26.63
CA LEU A 48 26.09 -39.97 -27.68
C LEU A 48 24.55 -40.08 -27.56
N ASN A 49 23.72 -39.03 -27.62
CA ASN A 49 23.74 -37.93 -28.58
C ASN A 49 22.74 -36.80 -28.26
N GLN A 50 23.12 -35.58 -28.64
CA GLN A 50 22.36 -34.56 -29.39
C GLN A 50 20.89 -34.29 -29.04
N LEU A 51 20.65 -33.08 -28.51
CA LEU A 51 19.39 -32.35 -28.67
C LEU A 51 19.11 -32.13 -30.17
N ALA A 52 18.08 -32.76 -30.71
CA ALA A 52 17.54 -32.45 -32.03
C ALA A 52 16.30 -31.56 -31.88
N PHE A 53 16.41 -30.32 -32.35
CA PHE A 53 15.34 -29.34 -32.47
C PHE A 53 14.54 -29.65 -33.74
N ARG A 54 13.23 -29.96 -33.65
CA ARG A 54 12.34 -30.05 -34.82
C ARG A 54 11.23 -29.01 -34.72
N ILE A 55 11.26 -28.08 -35.66
CA ILE A 55 10.21 -27.12 -35.99
C ILE A 55 9.39 -27.77 -37.11
N SER A 56 8.07 -27.87 -36.93
CA SER A 56 7.16 -28.30 -37.99
C SER A 56 6.09 -27.23 -38.21
N ASP A 57 6.13 -26.58 -39.38
CA ASP A 57 5.06 -25.75 -39.93
C ASP A 57 3.91 -26.63 -40.46
N PRO A 58 2.63 -26.22 -40.32
CA PRO A 58 1.54 -26.91 -40.98
C PRO A 58 1.09 -26.12 -42.22
N ASN A 59 1.48 -26.61 -43.40
CA ASN A 59 0.76 -26.37 -44.65
C ASN A 59 1.01 -27.57 -45.55
N ILE A 60 -0.03 -28.38 -45.82
CA ILE A 60 -0.30 -29.07 -47.09
C ILE A 60 -1.62 -29.85 -46.96
N ALA A 61 -2.38 -29.81 -48.05
CA ALA A 61 -3.74 -30.28 -48.30
C ALA A 61 -3.97 -31.80 -48.18
N ASN A 62 -5.22 -32.23 -47.96
CA ASN A 62 -6.01 -32.88 -49.02
C ASN A 62 -7.47 -33.21 -48.63
N LYS A 63 -8.34 -33.11 -49.64
CA LYS A 63 -9.71 -33.64 -49.72
C LYS A 63 -9.71 -35.17 -49.80
N GLY A 64 -10.78 -35.81 -49.33
CA GLY A 64 -11.13 -37.19 -49.66
C GLY A 64 -12.36 -37.69 -48.89
N ASP A 65 -13.38 -38.11 -49.63
CA ASP A 65 -14.68 -38.66 -49.22
C ASP A 65 -14.60 -40.02 -48.49
N GLU A 66 -15.79 -40.46 -48.02
CA GLU A 66 -16.25 -41.83 -47.68
C GLU A 66 -16.37 -42.21 -46.19
N SER A 67 -17.62 -42.17 -45.73
CA SER A 67 -18.16 -42.99 -44.64
C SER A 67 -18.48 -44.41 -45.12
N PRO A 68 -18.33 -45.47 -44.27
CA PRO A 68 -19.54 -46.00 -43.63
C PRO A 68 -19.37 -46.59 -42.20
N PHE A 69 -20.42 -46.39 -41.39
CA PHE A 69 -20.98 -47.19 -40.27
C PHE A 69 -20.12 -48.21 -39.49
N ILE A 70 -19.92 -47.98 -38.17
CA ILE A 70 -19.83 -48.96 -37.06
C ILE A 70 -20.39 -48.28 -35.75
N PRO A 71 -21.06 -49.00 -34.82
CA PRO A 71 -22.14 -48.45 -33.99
C PRO A 71 -21.70 -47.86 -32.64
N ALA A 72 -22.68 -47.19 -32.01
CA ALA A 72 -22.64 -46.45 -30.76
C ALA A 72 -21.77 -47.05 -29.64
N SER A 73 -20.74 -46.30 -29.23
CA SER A 73 -20.11 -46.44 -27.93
C SER A 73 -20.60 -45.29 -27.02
N ASN A 74 -21.10 -45.68 -25.84
CA ASN A 74 -21.60 -44.78 -24.80
C ASN A 74 -20.56 -43.71 -24.47
N SER A 75 -20.79 -42.49 -24.95
CA SER A 75 -20.08 -41.31 -24.49
C SER A 75 -20.62 -40.99 -23.09
N THR A 76 -19.90 -41.42 -22.07
CA THR A 76 -19.99 -40.84 -20.74
C THR A 76 -19.92 -39.32 -20.89
N ASN A 77 -21.01 -38.63 -20.51
CA ASN A 77 -21.05 -37.18 -20.39
C ASN A 77 -20.00 -36.75 -19.35
N LEU A 78 -18.76 -36.55 -19.79
CA LEU A 78 -17.76 -35.84 -19.02
C LEU A 78 -18.29 -34.40 -18.89
N PRO A 79 -18.48 -33.86 -17.68
CA PRO A 79 -18.92 -32.49 -17.55
C PRO A 79 -17.84 -31.61 -18.17
N LEU A 80 -18.17 -31.00 -19.31
CA LEU A 80 -17.38 -29.94 -19.92
C LEU A 80 -17.13 -28.91 -18.82
N HIS A 81 -15.89 -28.88 -18.34
CA HIS A 81 -15.45 -27.89 -17.37
C HIS A 81 -15.64 -26.55 -18.07
N ARG A 82 -16.76 -25.89 -17.80
CA ARG A 82 -17.04 -24.52 -18.24
C ARG A 82 -15.96 -23.66 -17.61
N GLN A 83 -14.85 -23.48 -18.32
CA GLN A 83 -13.81 -22.54 -17.93
C GLN A 83 -14.53 -21.20 -17.77
N GLN A 84 -14.52 -20.67 -16.55
CA GLN A 84 -15.10 -19.36 -16.29
C GLN A 84 -14.36 -18.36 -17.19
N PRO A 85 -15.09 -17.46 -17.88
CA PRO A 85 -14.44 -16.47 -18.75
C PRO A 85 -13.38 -15.70 -17.95
N PRO A 86 -12.23 -15.34 -18.54
CA PRO A 86 -11.15 -14.65 -17.86
C PRO A 86 -11.68 -13.34 -17.26
N GLN A 87 -11.46 -13.18 -15.97
CA GLN A 87 -12.13 -12.15 -15.18
C GLN A 87 -11.38 -10.84 -15.31
N HIS A 88 -12.02 -9.82 -15.89
CA HIS A 88 -11.36 -8.55 -16.20
C HIS A 88 -11.07 -7.75 -14.93
N ARG A 89 -9.80 -7.71 -14.54
CA ARG A 89 -9.26 -6.90 -13.44
C ARG A 89 -9.25 -5.42 -13.84
N LEU A 90 -9.45 -4.51 -12.89
CA LEU A 90 -9.45 -3.07 -13.18
C LEU A 90 -8.01 -2.56 -13.32
N ILE A 91 -7.63 -2.20 -14.53
CA ILE A 91 -6.23 -1.91 -14.89
C ILE A 91 -5.77 -0.59 -14.26
N SER A 92 -6.59 0.46 -14.31
CA SER A 92 -6.26 1.76 -13.68
C SER A 92 -5.93 1.66 -12.19
N LEU A 93 -6.56 0.73 -11.48
CA LEU A 93 -6.30 0.52 -10.06
C LEU A 93 -4.88 -0.04 -9.84
N ASP A 94 -4.49 -1.04 -10.62
CA ASP A 94 -3.13 -1.57 -10.54
C ASP A 94 -2.09 -0.54 -10.99
N VAL A 95 -2.35 0.20 -12.06
CA VAL A 95 -1.47 1.29 -12.53
C VAL A 95 -1.32 2.38 -11.47
N CYS A 96 -2.41 2.82 -10.84
CA CYS A 96 -2.35 3.83 -9.78
C CYS A 96 -1.58 3.34 -8.56
N ARG A 97 -1.75 2.06 -8.19
CA ARG A 97 -0.95 1.44 -7.12
C ARG A 97 0.53 1.39 -7.50
N GLY A 98 0.85 0.95 -8.71
CA GLY A 98 2.23 0.88 -9.20
C GLY A 98 2.91 2.25 -9.27
N LEU A 99 2.19 3.28 -9.73
CA LEU A 99 2.67 4.65 -9.69
C LEU A 99 2.99 5.10 -8.26
N THR A 100 2.15 4.73 -7.29
CA THR A 100 2.40 5.06 -5.88
C THR A 100 3.65 4.33 -5.34
N VAL A 101 3.90 3.08 -5.77
CA VAL A 101 5.14 2.34 -5.44
C VAL A 101 6.36 3.01 -6.07
N VAL A 102 6.29 3.42 -7.33
CA VAL A 102 7.38 4.17 -7.99
C VAL A 102 7.66 5.47 -7.24
N LEU A 103 6.61 6.21 -6.88
CA LEU A 103 6.74 7.46 -6.16
C LEU A 103 7.40 7.27 -4.80
N MET A 104 7.03 6.21 -4.08
CA MET A 104 7.66 5.82 -2.81
C MET A 104 9.16 5.58 -2.98
N ILE A 105 9.57 4.74 -3.94
CA ILE A 105 10.99 4.47 -4.21
C ILE A 105 11.73 5.76 -4.56
N LEU A 106 11.14 6.58 -5.44
CA LEU A 106 11.73 7.85 -5.85
C LEU A 106 11.99 8.78 -4.66
N VAL A 107 11.02 8.92 -3.75
CA VAL A 107 11.16 9.86 -2.62
C VAL A 107 12.09 9.31 -1.53
N ASP A 108 12.14 7.99 -1.35
CA ASP A 108 13.02 7.35 -0.38
C ASP A 108 14.50 7.46 -0.82
N ASP A 109 14.78 7.26 -2.11
CA ASP A 109 16.15 7.25 -2.65
C ASP A 109 16.65 8.66 -3.05
N VAL A 110 15.78 9.52 -3.58
CA VAL A 110 16.16 10.85 -4.13
C VAL A 110 15.81 11.99 -3.17
N GLY A 111 14.92 11.77 -2.20
CA GLY A 111 14.49 12.82 -1.27
C GLY A 111 15.63 13.43 -0.45
N GLY A 112 16.69 12.67 -0.15
CA GLY A 112 17.87 13.21 0.54
C GLY A 112 18.64 14.28 -0.25
N ILE A 113 18.51 14.28 -1.59
CA ILE A 113 19.26 15.16 -2.51
C ILE A 113 18.42 16.37 -2.91
N LEU A 114 17.11 16.18 -3.12
CA LEU A 114 16.19 17.21 -3.59
C LEU A 114 15.17 17.55 -2.49
N PRO A 115 15.30 18.71 -1.82
CA PRO A 115 14.47 19.06 -0.66
C PRO A 115 12.97 19.12 -0.98
N ALA A 116 12.63 19.52 -2.22
CA ALA A 116 11.26 19.60 -2.73
C ALA A 116 10.59 18.22 -2.91
N ILE A 117 11.39 17.16 -3.05
CA ILE A 117 10.91 15.78 -3.16
C ILE A 117 10.84 15.12 -1.79
N ASN A 118 11.67 15.53 -0.83
CA ASN A 118 11.65 15.06 0.56
C ASN A 118 10.40 15.52 1.32
N HIS A 119 10.10 14.91 2.47
CA HIS A 119 8.96 15.28 3.33
C HIS A 119 9.00 16.75 3.77
N SER A 120 7.83 17.37 3.93
CA SER A 120 7.76 18.67 4.60
C SER A 120 8.33 18.58 6.04
N PRO A 121 9.10 19.57 6.53
CA PRO A 121 9.71 19.49 7.87
C PRO A 121 8.70 19.39 9.03
N TRP A 122 7.52 20.00 8.88
CA TRP A 122 6.44 19.89 9.86
C TRP A 122 5.07 20.18 9.23
N ASN A 123 4.82 21.46 8.90
CA ASN A 123 3.64 21.91 8.15
C ASN A 123 4.00 22.07 6.68
N GLY A 124 3.00 21.89 5.83
CA GLY A 124 3.13 21.96 4.39
C GLY A 124 2.95 20.59 3.73
N LEU A 125 3.21 20.55 2.43
CA LEU A 125 2.96 19.39 1.61
C LEU A 125 3.99 19.33 0.49
N THR A 126 4.78 18.26 0.46
CA THR A 126 5.75 17.98 -0.61
C THR A 126 5.40 16.68 -1.33
N LEU A 127 6.17 16.31 -2.36
CA LEU A 127 5.88 15.15 -3.18
C LEU A 127 5.80 13.84 -2.37
N ALA A 128 6.74 13.62 -1.44
CA ALA A 128 6.77 12.44 -0.58
C ALA A 128 5.56 12.32 0.37
N ASP A 129 4.88 13.43 0.65
CA ASP A 129 3.76 13.44 1.58
C ASP A 129 2.49 12.83 0.95
N TYR A 130 2.39 12.73 -0.37
CA TYR A 130 1.25 12.12 -1.05
C TYR A 130 1.26 10.59 -1.09
N VAL A 131 2.43 9.96 -0.96
CA VAL A 131 2.64 8.52 -1.19
C VAL A 131 1.69 7.67 -0.34
N MET A 132 1.68 7.90 0.97
CA MET A 132 0.93 7.08 1.90
C MET A 132 -0.60 7.27 1.76
N PRO A 133 -1.14 8.52 1.71
CA PRO A 133 -2.55 8.73 1.43
C PRO A 133 -3.03 8.09 0.14
N PHE A 134 -2.23 8.13 -0.94
CA PHE A 134 -2.58 7.48 -2.21
C PHE A 134 -2.69 5.96 -2.06
N PHE A 135 -1.77 5.33 -1.32
CA PHE A 135 -1.88 3.91 -1.00
C PHE A 135 -3.16 3.57 -0.24
N LEU A 136 -3.48 4.31 0.83
CA LEU A 136 -4.68 4.08 1.63
C LEU A 136 -5.96 4.27 0.82
N PHE A 137 -6.00 5.32 0.00
CA PHE A 137 -7.12 5.59 -0.88
C PHE A 137 -7.36 4.41 -1.84
N ILE A 138 -6.30 3.92 -2.50
CA ILE A 138 -6.41 2.78 -3.43
C ILE A 138 -6.75 1.47 -2.72
N VAL A 139 -6.29 1.27 -1.48
CA VAL A 139 -6.75 0.15 -0.63
C VAL A 139 -8.27 0.24 -0.41
N GLY A 140 -8.79 1.43 -0.13
CA GLY A 140 -10.22 1.72 -0.07
C GLY A 140 -10.96 1.35 -1.36
N VAL A 141 -10.50 1.87 -2.50
CA VAL A 141 -11.12 1.56 -3.82
C VAL A 141 -11.19 0.04 -4.04
N SER A 142 -10.11 -0.67 -3.70
CA SER A 142 -10.00 -2.12 -3.84
C SER A 142 -11.02 -2.89 -2.99
N LEU A 143 -11.33 -2.40 -1.78
CA LEU A 143 -12.32 -3.01 -0.89
C LEU A 143 -13.73 -2.95 -1.47
N GLY A 144 -14.09 -1.84 -2.12
CA GLY A 144 -15.39 -1.70 -2.80
C GLY A 144 -15.58 -2.75 -3.90
N LEU A 145 -14.50 -3.13 -4.60
CA LEU A 145 -14.52 -4.16 -5.63
C LEU A 145 -14.50 -5.58 -5.02
N THR A 146 -13.71 -5.80 -3.98
CA THR A 146 -13.53 -7.12 -3.33
C THR A 146 -14.81 -7.57 -2.63
N TYR A 147 -15.48 -6.69 -1.89
CA TYR A 147 -16.67 -7.03 -1.10
C TYR A 147 -17.98 -6.63 -1.80
N LYS A 148 -17.96 -6.44 -3.13
CA LYS A 148 -19.18 -6.13 -3.88
C LYS A 148 -20.29 -7.17 -3.70
N ARG A 149 -19.92 -8.45 -3.58
CA ARG A 149 -20.82 -9.60 -3.35
C ARG A 149 -20.28 -10.43 -2.18
N VAL A 150 -20.85 -10.26 -1.00
CA VAL A 150 -20.52 -11.06 0.18
C VAL A 150 -21.59 -12.11 0.40
N SER A 151 -21.24 -13.39 0.23
CA SER A 151 -22.14 -14.51 0.48
C SER A 151 -22.30 -14.80 1.99
N CYS A 152 -21.20 -14.79 2.74
CA CYS A 152 -21.20 -15.02 4.19
C CYS A 152 -20.34 -13.97 4.91
N ARG A 153 -20.99 -13.12 5.72
CA ARG A 153 -20.35 -12.00 6.43
C ARG A 153 -19.30 -12.48 7.44
N VAL A 154 -19.55 -13.59 8.14
CA VAL A 154 -18.63 -14.16 9.13
C VAL A 154 -17.35 -14.63 8.45
N ASN A 155 -17.46 -15.37 7.35
CA ASN A 155 -16.29 -15.84 6.61
C ASN A 155 -15.50 -14.68 6.00
N ALA A 156 -16.19 -13.67 5.44
CA ALA A 156 -15.56 -12.45 4.94
C ALA A 156 -14.79 -11.69 6.04
N THR A 157 -15.39 -11.57 7.22
CA THR A 157 -14.78 -10.94 8.41
C THR A 157 -13.54 -11.70 8.87
N ARG A 158 -13.62 -13.04 8.96
CA ARG A 158 -12.46 -13.88 9.30
C ARG A 158 -11.31 -13.69 8.32
N LYS A 159 -11.60 -13.68 6.99
CA LYS A 159 -10.58 -13.41 5.96
C LYS A 159 -9.96 -12.02 6.11
N ALA A 160 -10.78 -11.00 6.39
CA ALA A 160 -10.29 -9.63 6.61
C ALA A 160 -9.35 -9.54 7.82
N ILE A 161 -9.75 -10.13 8.95
CA ILE A 161 -8.94 -10.17 10.19
C ILE A 161 -7.62 -10.89 9.95
N LEU A 162 -7.64 -12.08 9.34
CA LEU A 162 -6.42 -12.85 9.06
C LEU A 162 -5.46 -12.08 8.15
N ARG A 163 -5.99 -11.34 7.17
CA ARG A 163 -5.16 -10.50 6.30
C ARG A 163 -4.54 -9.32 7.06
N ALA A 164 -5.32 -8.62 7.88
CA ALA A 164 -4.82 -7.53 8.71
C ALA A 164 -3.75 -8.01 9.70
N LEU A 165 -3.97 -9.18 10.33
CA LEU A 165 -3.00 -9.78 11.26
C LEU A 165 -1.69 -10.15 10.56
N LYS A 166 -1.75 -10.74 9.36
CA LYS A 166 -0.54 -11.03 8.56
C LYS A 166 0.26 -9.76 8.26
N LEU A 167 -0.42 -8.67 7.87
CA LEU A 167 0.24 -7.39 7.62
C LEU A 167 0.84 -6.77 8.89
N LEU A 168 0.15 -6.88 10.02
CA LEU A 168 0.65 -6.38 11.31
C LEU A 168 1.90 -7.13 11.76
N ILE A 169 1.88 -8.47 11.73
CA ILE A 169 3.03 -9.31 12.10
C ILE A 169 4.20 -9.04 11.16
N LEU A 170 3.94 -8.98 9.85
CA LEU A 170 4.96 -8.65 8.85
C LEU A 170 5.53 -7.25 9.09
N GLY A 171 4.70 -6.27 9.44
CA GLY A 171 5.11 -4.91 9.78
C GLY A 171 6.06 -4.86 10.98
N ILE A 172 5.68 -5.52 12.09
CA ILE A 172 6.52 -5.61 13.29
C ILE A 172 7.84 -6.29 12.94
N PHE A 173 7.82 -7.39 12.20
CA PHE A 173 9.03 -8.11 11.80
C PHE A 173 9.98 -7.24 10.97
N LEU A 174 9.48 -6.50 9.99
CA LEU A 174 10.30 -5.66 9.11
C LEU A 174 10.81 -4.40 9.79
N GLN A 175 9.99 -3.74 10.62
CA GLN A 175 10.32 -2.43 11.21
C GLN A 175 10.92 -2.52 12.61
N GLY A 176 10.70 -3.62 13.34
CA GLY A 176 11.22 -3.81 14.69
C GLY A 176 12.72 -4.12 14.73
N GLY A 177 13.44 -3.92 13.63
CA GLY A 177 14.90 -4.01 13.58
C GLY A 177 15.46 -5.41 13.40
N PHE A 178 14.64 -6.40 12.99
CA PHE A 178 15.15 -7.75 12.72
C PHE A 178 16.28 -7.74 11.66
N PHE A 179 16.14 -6.85 10.68
CA PHE A 179 17.18 -6.52 9.71
C PHE A 179 17.77 -5.15 10.10
N HIS A 180 18.99 -5.12 10.62
CA HIS A 180 19.67 -3.87 10.99
C HIS A 180 20.19 -3.14 9.74
N GLY A 181 20.40 -1.82 9.86
CA GLY A 181 20.90 -0.99 8.75
C GLY A 181 22.27 -1.43 8.23
N LEU A 182 22.64 -0.96 7.05
CA LEU A 182 23.84 -1.33 6.28
C LEU A 182 25.18 -1.34 7.04
N ASN A 183 25.24 -0.78 8.25
CA ASN A 183 26.46 -0.63 9.02
C ASN A 183 26.54 -1.57 10.24
N ASN A 184 25.53 -2.43 10.48
CA ASN A 184 25.52 -3.32 11.64
C ASN A 184 25.07 -4.73 11.26
N LEU A 185 25.94 -5.72 11.48
CA LEU A 185 25.77 -7.12 11.09
C LEU A 185 25.14 -7.99 12.19
N THR A 186 24.63 -7.37 13.26
CA THR A 186 23.92 -8.08 14.31
C THR A 186 22.50 -8.42 13.85
N TYR A 187 22.06 -9.64 14.13
CA TYR A 187 20.70 -10.10 13.85
C TYR A 187 19.93 -10.23 15.17
N GLY A 188 18.69 -9.76 15.21
CA GLY A 188 17.84 -9.84 16.40
C GLY A 188 16.89 -8.65 16.53
N MET A 189 15.88 -8.78 17.39
CA MET A 189 14.95 -7.69 17.73
C MET A 189 15.05 -7.44 19.23
N ASP A 190 15.41 -6.21 19.62
CA ASP A 190 15.27 -5.78 21.01
C ASP A 190 13.78 -5.51 21.29
N ILE A 191 13.14 -6.44 22.01
CA ILE A 191 11.71 -6.37 22.33
C ILE A 191 11.38 -5.11 23.13
N GLN A 192 12.31 -4.56 23.93
CA GLN A 192 12.06 -3.35 24.71
C GLN A 192 12.13 -2.08 23.87
N GLN A 193 12.73 -2.15 22.68
CA GLN A 193 13.01 -0.99 21.83
C GLN A 193 12.40 -1.12 20.43
N MET A 194 11.63 -2.17 20.17
CA MET A 194 11.01 -2.39 18.87
C MET A 194 9.94 -1.33 18.59
N ARG A 195 9.91 -0.83 17.36
CA ARG A 195 8.87 0.11 16.90
C ARG A 195 7.54 -0.62 16.73
N LEU A 196 6.52 -0.19 17.47
CA LEU A 196 5.21 -0.86 17.47
C LEU A 196 4.30 -0.42 16.31
N MET A 197 4.30 0.87 15.99
CA MET A 197 3.49 1.46 14.93
C MET A 197 4.34 1.87 13.73
N GLY A 198 3.86 1.57 12.53
CA GLY A 198 4.48 1.99 11.28
C GLY A 198 3.56 1.75 10.10
N ILE A 199 4.12 1.88 8.89
CA ILE A 199 3.35 1.96 7.64
C ILE A 199 2.44 0.73 7.44
N LEU A 200 2.98 -0.48 7.58
CA LEU A 200 2.20 -1.71 7.36
C LEU A 200 1.11 -1.92 8.41
N GLN A 201 1.39 -1.60 9.67
CA GLN A 201 0.45 -1.70 10.78
C GLN A 201 -0.69 -0.70 10.59
N ARG A 202 -0.37 0.54 10.18
CA ARG A 202 -1.36 1.56 9.86
C ARG A 202 -2.25 1.15 8.69
N ILE A 203 -1.66 0.63 7.60
CA ILE A 203 -2.43 0.08 6.47
C ILE A 203 -3.33 -1.07 6.94
N ALA A 204 -2.83 -1.95 7.81
CA ALA A 204 -3.61 -3.06 8.34
C ALA A 204 -4.84 -2.60 9.14
N ILE A 205 -4.67 -1.58 10.01
CA ILE A 205 -5.75 -0.99 10.80
C ILE A 205 -6.78 -0.32 9.88
N ALA A 206 -6.33 0.55 8.97
CA ALA A 206 -7.21 1.26 8.04
C ALA A 206 -7.97 0.28 7.11
N TYR A 207 -7.29 -0.75 6.61
CA TYR A 207 -7.90 -1.84 5.83
C TYR A 207 -8.98 -2.57 6.63
N LEU A 208 -8.67 -2.96 7.87
CA LEU A 208 -9.59 -3.75 8.69
C LEU A 208 -10.87 -2.96 9.00
N VAL A 209 -10.73 -1.71 9.42
CA VAL A 209 -11.88 -0.83 9.73
C VAL A 209 -12.75 -0.62 8.50
N ALA A 210 -12.16 -0.27 7.35
CA ALA A 210 -12.92 -0.08 6.12
C ALA A 210 -13.58 -1.37 5.62
N ALA A 211 -12.90 -2.52 5.74
CA ALA A 211 -13.46 -3.82 5.39
C ALA A 211 -14.66 -4.20 6.27
N LEU A 212 -14.56 -3.98 7.59
CA LEU A 212 -15.67 -4.21 8.52
C LEU A 212 -16.85 -3.29 8.21
N CYS A 213 -16.59 -2.01 7.90
CA CYS A 213 -17.64 -1.08 7.46
C CYS A 213 -18.33 -1.56 6.17
N GLU A 214 -17.57 -2.04 5.17
CA GLU A 214 -18.16 -2.57 3.93
C GLU A 214 -18.97 -3.85 4.13
N ILE A 215 -18.52 -4.74 5.02
CA ILE A 215 -19.21 -6.02 5.27
C ILE A 215 -20.49 -5.82 6.09
N TRP A 216 -20.48 -4.93 7.08
CA TRP A 216 -21.54 -4.84 8.10
C TRP A 216 -22.46 -3.63 7.96
N LEU A 217 -21.97 -2.49 7.45
CA LEU A 217 -22.70 -1.21 7.42
C LEU A 217 -23.32 -0.88 6.05
N LYS A 218 -23.43 -1.89 5.17
CA LYS A 218 -24.01 -1.74 3.82
C LYS A 218 -25.54 -1.81 3.88
N GLY A 219 -26.21 -0.76 3.39
CA GLY A 219 -27.67 -0.71 3.26
C GLY A 219 -28.21 -1.55 2.11
N ASN A 220 -29.53 -1.77 2.14
CA ASN A 220 -30.24 -2.61 1.17
C ASN A 220 -30.78 -1.84 -0.06
N ASP A 221 -30.62 -0.52 -0.10
CA ASP A 221 -31.22 0.32 -1.14
C ASP A 221 -30.69 0.01 -2.55
N HIS A 222 -31.54 0.16 -3.56
CA HIS A 222 -31.13 0.13 -4.97
C HIS A 222 -30.51 1.48 -5.37
N VAL A 223 -29.40 1.44 -6.10
CA VAL A 223 -28.67 2.65 -6.51
C VAL A 223 -29.12 3.05 -7.91
N THR A 224 -29.94 4.09 -8.00
CA THR A 224 -30.38 4.71 -9.28
C THR A 224 -29.85 6.13 -9.46
N SER A 225 -29.37 6.76 -8.39
CA SER A 225 -28.87 8.13 -8.37
C SER A 225 -27.77 8.30 -7.33
N GLN A 226 -27.05 9.43 -7.39
CA GLN A 226 -26.03 9.79 -6.41
C GLN A 226 -26.56 9.84 -4.97
N LEU A 227 -27.76 10.42 -4.78
CA LEU A 227 -28.38 10.50 -3.46
C LEU A 227 -28.76 9.11 -2.93
N ALA A 228 -29.19 8.20 -3.81
CA ALA A 228 -29.45 6.80 -3.46
C ALA A 228 -28.15 6.06 -3.08
N LEU A 229 -27.03 6.36 -3.75
CA LEU A 229 -25.71 5.84 -3.37
C LEU A 229 -25.34 6.31 -1.95
N LEU A 230 -25.45 7.62 -1.66
CA LEU A 230 -25.15 8.16 -0.33
C LEU A 230 -26.05 7.56 0.75
N ARG A 231 -27.35 7.40 0.47
CA ARG A 231 -28.30 6.77 1.39
C ARG A 231 -27.94 5.32 1.69
N LYS A 232 -27.61 4.54 0.65
CA LYS A 232 -27.19 3.13 0.79
C LYS A 232 -25.96 2.97 1.69
N TYR A 233 -25.02 3.91 1.60
CA TYR A 233 -23.74 3.87 2.31
C TYR A 233 -23.67 4.89 3.46
N GLN A 234 -24.81 5.39 3.94
CA GLN A 234 -24.87 6.46 4.95
C GLN A 234 -24.18 6.09 6.26
N PHE A 235 -24.25 4.82 6.69
CA PHE A 235 -23.62 4.36 7.93
C PHE A 235 -22.10 4.32 7.84
N GLN A 236 -21.54 4.14 6.64
CA GLN A 236 -20.10 4.21 6.43
C GLN A 236 -19.61 5.67 6.48
N TRP A 237 -20.37 6.60 5.88
CA TRP A 237 -20.11 8.04 6.00
C TRP A 237 -20.32 8.55 7.43
N LEU A 238 -21.29 8.01 8.16
CA LEU A 238 -21.47 8.27 9.58
C LEU A 238 -20.25 7.79 10.37
N ALA A 239 -19.75 6.57 10.10
CA ALA A 239 -18.54 6.07 10.74
C ALA A 239 -17.32 6.97 10.46
N ALA A 240 -17.11 7.39 9.19
CA ALA A 240 -16.07 8.35 8.84
C ALA A 240 -16.21 9.67 9.61
N SER A 241 -17.43 10.21 9.69
CA SER A 241 -17.74 11.46 10.41
C SER A 241 -17.47 11.33 11.91
N VAL A 242 -17.88 10.22 12.54
CA VAL A 242 -17.61 9.93 13.95
C VAL A 242 -16.11 9.84 14.22
N LEU A 243 -15.36 9.13 13.37
CA LEU A 243 -13.90 9.05 13.49
C LEU A 243 -13.24 10.44 13.38
N THR A 244 -13.68 11.27 12.44
CA THR A 244 -13.21 12.66 12.31
C THR A 244 -13.54 13.51 13.53
N VAL A 245 -14.77 13.44 14.05
CA VAL A 245 -15.17 14.20 15.24
C VAL A 245 -14.36 13.76 16.45
N ILE A 246 -14.16 12.45 16.65
CA ILE A 246 -13.31 11.93 17.73
C ILE A 246 -11.87 12.45 17.58
N TYR A 247 -11.29 12.37 16.39
CA TYR A 247 -9.94 12.87 16.12
C TYR A 247 -9.80 14.37 16.45
N ILE A 248 -10.69 15.21 15.93
CA ILE A 248 -10.65 16.67 16.15
C ILE A 248 -10.85 16.99 17.64
N SER A 249 -11.80 16.31 18.29
CA SER A 249 -12.08 16.50 19.72
C SER A 249 -10.88 16.13 20.58
N LEU A 250 -10.17 15.05 20.25
CA LEU A 250 -8.96 14.68 20.98
C LEU A 250 -7.82 15.65 20.69
N LEU A 251 -7.58 15.98 19.41
CA LEU A 251 -6.48 16.85 18.96
C LEU A 251 -6.53 18.22 19.64
N TYR A 252 -7.71 18.84 19.72
CA TYR A 252 -7.87 20.18 20.32
C TYR A 252 -8.33 20.15 21.77
N GLY A 253 -9.01 19.09 22.20
CA GLY A 253 -9.62 19.02 23.52
C GLY A 253 -8.68 18.53 24.62
N LEU A 254 -7.66 17.71 24.34
CA LEU A 254 -6.78 17.16 25.38
C LEU A 254 -5.68 18.14 25.81
N TYR A 255 -5.34 18.08 27.11
CA TYR A 255 -4.25 18.86 27.70
C TYR A 255 -2.93 18.10 27.61
N VAL A 256 -1.89 18.79 27.15
CA VAL A 256 -0.54 18.24 27.03
C VAL A 256 0.34 18.76 28.17
N PRO A 257 0.68 17.91 29.17
CA PRO A 257 1.56 18.30 30.27
C PRO A 257 3.02 18.33 29.81
N THR A 258 3.85 18.99 30.62
CA THR A 258 5.31 18.89 30.51
C THR A 258 5.75 17.44 30.58
N TRP A 259 6.71 17.07 29.73
CA TRP A 259 7.19 15.69 29.61
C TRP A 259 8.73 15.66 29.51
N GLN A 260 9.30 14.49 29.72
CA GLN A 260 10.74 14.26 29.76
C GLN A 260 11.11 13.00 28.99
N TYR A 261 12.32 12.96 28.45
CA TYR A 261 12.87 11.78 27.79
C TYR A 261 14.39 11.70 28.00
N GLN A 262 14.94 10.50 27.80
CA GLN A 262 16.36 10.21 27.98
C GLN A 262 16.97 9.72 26.67
N ILE A 263 18.16 10.21 26.36
CA ILE A 263 18.98 9.72 25.25
C ILE A 263 20.16 8.92 25.84
N PRO A 264 20.34 7.65 25.48
CA PRO A 264 21.54 6.90 25.87
C PRO A 264 22.78 7.52 25.22
N ASP A 265 23.79 7.92 26.00
CA ASP A 265 25.07 8.35 25.45
C ASP A 265 25.83 7.13 24.92
N ALA A 266 26.12 7.09 23.62
CA ALA A 266 26.82 5.97 22.96
C ALA A 266 28.32 5.91 23.29
N THR A 267 28.86 6.91 24.00
CA THR A 267 30.27 7.03 24.32
C THR A 267 30.44 7.30 25.82
N SER A 268 30.89 6.28 26.55
CA SER A 268 31.36 6.28 27.95
C SER A 268 30.32 6.33 29.08
N SER A 269 30.72 5.74 30.21
CA SER A 269 30.09 5.45 31.51
C SER A 269 29.40 6.61 32.26
N SER A 270 28.79 7.54 31.54
CA SER A 270 28.06 8.69 32.07
C SER A 270 26.55 8.40 32.11
N ALA A 271 25.86 9.00 33.10
CA ALA A 271 24.42 8.85 33.27
C ALA A 271 23.66 9.40 32.04
N PRO A 272 22.55 8.77 31.63
CA PRO A 272 21.79 9.19 30.45
C PRO A 272 21.33 10.66 30.57
N LYS A 273 21.56 11.45 29.51
CA LYS A 273 21.13 12.84 29.45
C LYS A 273 19.60 12.91 29.44
N THR A 274 19.04 13.57 30.45
CA THR A 274 17.58 13.77 30.58
C THR A 274 17.21 15.13 30.04
N PHE A 275 16.30 15.16 29.06
CA PHE A 275 15.76 16.37 28.46
C PHE A 275 14.34 16.60 28.96
N SER A 276 14.00 17.85 29.28
CA SER A 276 12.64 18.24 29.68
C SER A 276 12.05 19.23 28.69
N VAL A 277 10.85 18.91 28.23
CA VAL A 277 10.10 19.73 27.28
C VAL A 277 8.92 20.34 28.03
N LYS A 278 9.03 21.64 28.29
CA LYS A 278 7.98 22.41 28.98
C LYS A 278 6.78 22.56 28.06
N CYS A 279 5.68 21.94 28.46
CA CYS A 279 4.37 22.08 27.86
C CYS A 279 3.36 22.50 28.94
N GLY A 280 2.17 22.88 28.53
CA GLY A 280 1.09 23.26 29.43
C GLY A 280 -0.08 23.86 28.66
N VAL A 281 -0.42 23.23 27.53
CA VAL A 281 -1.28 23.80 26.49
C VAL A 281 -2.34 22.79 26.03
N ARG A 282 -3.39 23.30 25.40
CA ARG A 282 -4.40 22.52 24.66
C ARG A 282 -4.42 22.98 23.21
N GLY A 283 -4.67 22.07 22.29
CA GLY A 283 -4.82 22.39 20.86
C GLY A 283 -3.56 22.89 20.16
N ASP A 284 -2.39 22.73 20.77
CA ASP A 284 -1.13 22.98 20.07
C ASP A 284 -0.88 21.90 19.02
N THR A 285 -0.64 22.32 17.78
CA THR A 285 -0.26 21.44 16.66
C THR A 285 1.23 21.58 16.31
N GLY A 286 2.01 22.22 17.19
CA GLY A 286 3.46 22.31 17.08
C GLY A 286 4.17 20.97 17.34
N PRO A 287 5.47 20.87 17.01
CA PRO A 287 6.24 19.62 17.13
C PRO A 287 6.39 19.10 18.56
N ALA A 288 6.45 20.00 19.55
CA ALA A 288 6.81 19.66 20.92
C ALA A 288 5.63 19.23 21.81
N CYS A 289 4.50 19.93 21.71
CA CYS A 289 3.41 19.89 22.69
C CYS A 289 2.07 19.50 22.07
N ASN A 290 2.07 18.76 20.96
CA ASN A 290 0.85 18.23 20.36
C ASN A 290 0.32 16.95 21.05
N VAL A 291 -0.99 16.76 20.94
CA VAL A 291 -1.72 15.62 21.53
C VAL A 291 -1.36 14.30 20.85
N VAL A 292 -1.08 14.28 19.55
CA VAL A 292 -0.73 13.05 18.80
C VAL A 292 0.49 12.39 19.44
N GLY A 293 1.60 13.13 19.56
CA GLY A 293 2.82 12.64 20.21
C GLY A 293 2.63 12.34 21.70
N MET A 294 1.77 13.08 22.41
CA MET A 294 1.45 12.78 23.81
C MET A 294 0.79 11.39 23.95
N ILE A 295 -0.23 11.11 23.14
CA ILE A 295 -0.94 9.82 23.17
C ILE A 295 0.03 8.68 22.86
N ASP A 296 0.86 8.83 21.82
CA ASP A 296 1.81 7.79 21.44
C ASP A 296 2.85 7.55 22.55
N ARG A 297 3.41 8.61 23.15
CA ARG A 297 4.33 8.48 24.30
C ARG A 297 3.69 7.78 25.49
N LYS A 298 2.41 8.03 25.75
CA LYS A 298 1.71 7.49 26.93
C LYS A 298 1.24 6.04 26.73
N ILE A 299 0.76 5.70 25.54
CA ILE A 299 0.20 4.38 25.24
C ILE A 299 1.27 3.41 24.73
N LEU A 300 2.09 3.84 23.77
CA LEU A 300 3.14 3.00 23.19
C LEU A 300 4.39 3.00 24.07
N GLY A 301 4.67 4.10 24.77
CA GLY A 301 5.90 4.29 25.52
C GLY A 301 7.02 4.85 24.63
N ILE A 302 7.86 5.72 25.20
CA ILE A 302 8.93 6.44 24.48
C ILE A 302 9.90 5.49 23.75
N GLN A 303 10.16 4.32 24.33
CA GLN A 303 11.10 3.32 23.81
C GLN A 303 10.63 2.66 22.51
N HIS A 304 9.32 2.66 22.26
CA HIS A 304 8.69 2.00 21.12
C HIS A 304 8.32 2.97 19.98
N LEU A 305 8.72 4.24 20.10
CA LEU A 305 8.51 5.27 19.10
C LEU A 305 9.62 5.26 18.05
N TYR A 306 9.33 5.79 16.88
CA TYR A 306 10.34 6.07 15.87
C TYR A 306 11.45 7.01 16.43
N ARG A 307 12.69 6.52 16.39
CA ARG A 307 13.84 7.15 17.05
C ARG A 307 14.47 8.30 16.26
N LYS A 308 14.35 8.30 14.93
CA LYS A 308 14.89 9.40 14.11
C LYS A 308 13.95 10.61 14.27
N PRO A 309 14.45 11.77 14.74
CA PRO A 309 13.60 12.92 15.00
C PRO A 309 12.90 13.40 13.72
N VAL A 310 11.56 13.38 13.70
CA VAL A 310 10.76 13.77 12.53
C VAL A 310 10.93 15.25 12.19
N PHE A 311 11.19 16.08 13.20
CA PHE A 311 11.35 17.53 13.09
C PHE A 311 12.81 17.99 12.91
N GLU A 312 13.75 17.08 12.65
CA GLU A 312 15.19 17.38 12.46
C GLU A 312 15.43 18.48 11.43
N ARG A 313 14.59 18.56 10.39
CA ARG A 313 14.69 19.53 9.29
C ARG A 313 13.97 20.86 9.54
N THR A 314 13.33 21.01 10.70
CA THR A 314 12.64 22.27 11.05
C THR A 314 13.66 23.38 11.30
N LYS A 315 13.23 24.64 11.13
CA LYS A 315 14.11 25.81 11.29
C LYS A 315 14.74 25.91 12.67
N GLN A 316 14.08 25.36 13.69
CA GLN A 316 14.56 25.32 15.07
C GLN A 316 15.59 24.22 15.32
N CYS A 317 15.66 23.20 14.47
CA CYS A 317 16.46 22.00 14.70
C CYS A 317 17.59 21.80 13.69
N SER A 318 17.61 22.55 12.59
CA SER A 318 18.68 22.51 11.58
C SER A 318 19.06 23.91 11.11
N ILE A 319 20.36 24.21 11.14
CA ILE A 319 20.92 25.45 10.57
C ILE A 319 20.70 25.51 9.04
N ASN A 320 20.56 24.35 8.38
CA ASN A 320 20.35 24.24 6.94
C ASN A 320 18.88 24.06 6.55
N SER A 321 17.93 24.31 7.45
CA SER A 321 16.49 24.12 7.17
C SER A 321 16.08 24.78 5.84
N PRO A 322 15.32 24.09 4.95
CA PRO A 322 14.56 22.86 5.18
C PRO A 322 15.38 21.56 5.05
N ASP A 323 16.70 21.61 4.96
CA ASP A 323 17.54 20.43 4.84
C ASP A 323 18.15 19.97 6.16
N TYR A 324 18.74 18.77 6.11
CA TYR A 324 19.50 18.22 7.22
C TYR A 324 20.73 19.09 7.49
N GLY A 325 21.02 19.29 8.77
CA GLY A 325 22.12 20.12 9.22
C GLY A 325 22.37 19.95 10.71
N PRO A 326 23.48 20.50 11.22
CA PRO A 326 23.76 20.48 12.64
C PRO A 326 22.69 21.25 13.42
N LEU A 327 22.49 20.89 14.69
CA LEU A 327 21.60 21.61 15.58
C LEU A 327 22.12 23.04 15.81
N PRO A 328 21.24 24.06 15.70
CA PRO A 328 21.55 25.41 16.17
C PRO A 328 21.97 25.42 17.65
N SER A 329 22.81 26.39 18.05
CA SER A 329 23.26 26.52 19.44
C SER A 329 22.13 26.78 20.44
N ASP A 330 21.03 27.37 19.98
CA ASP A 330 19.81 27.67 20.71
C ASP A 330 18.68 26.64 20.46
N ALA A 331 19.01 25.48 19.89
CA ALA A 331 18.03 24.47 19.54
C ALA A 331 17.24 24.00 20.77
N PRO A 332 15.90 23.93 20.69
CA PRO A 332 15.08 23.53 21.81
C PRO A 332 15.22 22.02 22.11
N ALA A 333 15.00 21.66 23.38
CA ALA A 333 15.20 20.30 23.88
C ALA A 333 14.36 19.22 23.16
N TRP A 334 13.28 19.60 22.47
CA TRP A 334 12.46 18.66 21.72
C TRP A 334 13.06 18.26 20.37
N CYS A 335 14.07 18.96 19.84
CA CYS A 335 14.66 18.67 18.52
C CYS A 335 15.26 17.27 18.36
N GLN A 336 15.61 16.61 19.47
CA GLN A 336 16.17 15.25 19.48
C GLN A 336 15.18 14.22 20.02
N ALA A 337 13.93 14.62 20.25
CA ALA A 337 12.96 13.70 20.83
C ALA A 337 12.45 12.68 19.81
N PRO A 338 12.12 11.47 20.26
CA PRO A 338 11.44 10.51 19.42
C PRO A 338 9.98 10.95 19.18
N PHE A 339 9.48 10.69 17.98
CA PHE A 339 8.12 11.02 17.58
C PHE A 339 7.62 9.98 16.58
N GLU A 340 6.40 9.48 16.76
CA GLU A 340 5.83 8.44 15.91
C GLU A 340 4.87 9.03 14.87
N PRO A 341 5.31 9.26 13.61
CA PRO A 341 4.45 9.83 12.57
C PRO A 341 3.33 8.87 12.14
N GLU A 342 3.54 7.57 12.36
CA GLU A 342 2.58 6.53 12.04
C GLU A 342 1.77 6.05 13.25
N GLY A 343 1.65 6.89 14.29
CA GLY A 343 1.06 6.60 15.59
C GLY A 343 -0.45 6.36 15.62
N LEU A 344 -1.00 6.24 16.83
CA LEU A 344 -2.37 5.79 17.07
C LEU A 344 -3.41 6.83 16.62
N LEU A 345 -3.28 8.07 17.07
CA LEU A 345 -4.26 9.11 16.78
C LEU A 345 -4.22 9.50 15.29
N SER A 346 -3.04 9.64 14.69
CA SER A 346 -2.90 9.91 13.26
C SER A 346 -3.39 8.74 12.38
N SER A 347 -3.43 7.51 12.90
CA SER A 347 -4.03 6.37 12.19
C SER A 347 -5.54 6.50 12.05
N VAL A 348 -6.22 7.30 12.88
CA VAL A 348 -7.67 7.56 12.75
C VAL A 348 -7.98 8.24 11.42
N MET A 349 -7.17 9.23 11.02
CA MET A 349 -7.35 9.88 9.71
C MET A 349 -6.93 8.99 8.55
N ALA A 350 -5.97 8.07 8.75
CA ALA A 350 -5.70 7.02 7.77
C ALA A 350 -6.91 6.09 7.51
N MET A 351 -7.68 5.75 8.55
CA MET A 351 -8.94 5.00 8.38
C MET A 351 -9.94 5.81 7.54
N VAL A 352 -10.07 7.12 7.80
CA VAL A 352 -10.97 8.01 7.04
C VAL A 352 -10.54 8.09 5.58
N THR A 353 -9.26 8.25 5.26
CA THR A 353 -8.75 8.22 3.88
C THR A 353 -9.12 6.92 3.15
N CYS A 354 -9.01 5.78 3.85
CA CYS A 354 -9.40 4.48 3.30
C CYS A 354 -10.92 4.40 3.04
N LEU A 355 -11.76 4.93 3.94
CA LEU A 355 -13.21 5.01 3.75
C LEU A 355 -13.61 5.95 2.60
N VAL A 356 -12.89 7.06 2.39
CA VAL A 356 -13.09 7.92 1.22
C VAL A 356 -12.76 7.16 -0.06
N GLY A 357 -11.64 6.43 -0.10
CA GLY A 357 -11.30 5.56 -1.23
C GLY A 357 -12.35 4.46 -1.48
N LEU A 358 -12.93 3.89 -0.41
CA LEU A 358 -14.01 2.90 -0.51
C LEU A 358 -15.22 3.44 -1.27
N HIS A 359 -15.58 4.71 -1.04
CA HIS A 359 -16.65 5.37 -1.79
C HIS A 359 -16.36 5.42 -3.31
N TYR A 360 -15.11 5.69 -3.69
CA TYR A 360 -14.70 5.67 -5.11
C TYR A 360 -14.85 4.27 -5.71
N GLY A 361 -14.54 3.23 -4.92
CA GLY A 361 -14.79 1.84 -5.29
C GLY A 361 -16.29 1.54 -5.54
N HIS A 362 -17.20 2.08 -4.72
CA HIS A 362 -18.64 1.90 -4.93
C HIS A 362 -19.14 2.53 -6.23
N ILE A 363 -18.59 3.69 -6.61
CA ILE A 363 -18.94 4.35 -7.86
C ILE A 363 -18.64 3.43 -9.05
N ILE A 364 -17.51 2.71 -9.03
CA ILE A 364 -17.17 1.72 -10.07
C ILE A 364 -18.20 0.59 -10.14
N VAL A 365 -18.66 0.13 -8.97
CA VAL A 365 -19.56 -1.01 -8.86
C VAL A 365 -20.97 -0.67 -9.34
N HIS A 366 -21.48 0.52 -9.03
CA HIS A 366 -22.88 0.88 -9.30
C HIS A 366 -23.10 1.64 -10.61
N PHE A 367 -22.17 2.50 -11.02
CA PHE A 367 -22.29 3.26 -12.25
C PHE A 367 -21.54 2.53 -13.36
N LYS A 368 -22.22 2.22 -14.47
CA LYS A 368 -21.61 1.58 -15.64
C LYS A 368 -20.99 2.59 -16.58
N ASP A 369 -21.64 3.73 -16.76
CA ASP A 369 -21.19 4.79 -17.66
C ASP A 369 -19.90 5.46 -17.15
N HIS A 370 -18.99 5.72 -18.08
CA HIS A 370 -17.69 6.29 -17.77
C HIS A 370 -17.77 7.77 -17.38
N ALA A 371 -18.61 8.55 -18.07
CA ALA A 371 -18.77 9.97 -17.78
C ALA A 371 -19.39 10.19 -16.41
N ASP A 372 -20.38 9.35 -16.04
CA ASP A 372 -20.95 9.35 -14.70
C ASP A 372 -19.88 9.03 -13.64
N ARG A 373 -19.06 7.99 -13.81
CA ARG A 373 -17.99 7.67 -12.85
C ARG A 373 -17.06 8.86 -12.61
N ILE A 374 -16.59 9.47 -13.69
CA ILE A 374 -15.69 10.63 -13.63
C ILE A 374 -16.36 11.79 -12.91
N ARG A 375 -17.60 12.13 -13.27
CA ARG A 375 -18.36 13.20 -12.61
C ARG A 375 -18.50 12.96 -11.11
N HIS A 376 -18.85 11.72 -10.72
CA HIS A 376 -19.02 11.34 -9.32
C HIS A 376 -17.70 11.28 -8.54
N TRP A 377 -16.54 11.22 -9.20
CA TRP A 377 -15.22 11.35 -8.57
C TRP A 377 -14.73 12.80 -8.50
N LEU A 378 -14.91 13.57 -9.57
CA LEU A 378 -14.39 14.95 -9.64
C LEU A 378 -15.13 15.90 -8.69
N ILE A 379 -16.44 15.72 -8.50
CA ILE A 379 -17.24 16.54 -7.57
C ILE A 379 -16.73 16.42 -6.11
N PRO A 380 -16.68 15.22 -5.49
CA PRO A 380 -16.16 15.09 -4.13
C PRO A 380 -14.66 15.41 -4.03
N SER A 381 -13.83 15.10 -5.04
CA SER A 381 -12.43 15.54 -5.08
C SER A 381 -12.32 17.06 -4.97
N SER A 382 -13.12 17.80 -5.74
CA SER A 382 -13.12 19.26 -5.71
C SER A 382 -13.61 19.81 -4.37
N ALA A 383 -14.66 19.21 -3.81
CA ALA A 383 -15.20 19.59 -2.50
C ALA A 383 -14.17 19.38 -1.37
N PHE A 384 -13.46 18.25 -1.37
CA PHE A 384 -12.38 18.00 -0.42
C PHE A 384 -11.19 18.95 -0.59
N LEU A 385 -10.85 19.34 -1.82
CA LEU A 385 -9.79 20.32 -2.05
C LEU A 385 -10.14 21.66 -1.41
N VAL A 386 -11.34 22.18 -1.70
CA VAL A 386 -11.81 23.46 -1.18
C VAL A 386 -11.90 23.41 0.35
N LEU A 387 -12.44 22.33 0.92
CA LEU A 387 -12.53 22.16 2.37
C LEU A 387 -11.15 22.09 3.02
N GLY A 388 -10.22 21.32 2.46
CA GLY A 388 -8.87 21.15 3.01
C GLY A 388 -8.08 22.46 3.01
N LEU A 389 -8.14 23.22 1.91
CA LEU A 389 -7.51 24.54 1.80
C LEU A 389 -8.17 25.57 2.71
N ALA A 390 -9.51 25.56 2.83
CA ALA A 390 -10.21 26.43 3.77
C ALA A 390 -9.78 26.15 5.22
N LEU A 391 -9.71 24.89 5.62
CA LEU A 391 -9.26 24.49 6.96
C LEU A 391 -7.82 24.92 7.25
N ASP A 392 -6.92 24.82 6.27
CA ASP A 392 -5.54 25.31 6.38
C ASP A 392 -5.49 26.81 6.67
N ILE A 393 -6.31 27.59 5.96
CA ILE A 393 -6.45 29.04 6.15
C ILE A 393 -7.03 29.38 7.54
N PHE A 394 -8.00 28.59 8.02
CA PHE A 394 -8.61 28.77 9.34
C PHE A 394 -7.80 28.18 10.51
N GLY A 395 -6.53 27.81 10.28
CA GLY A 395 -5.57 27.46 11.32
C GLY A 395 -5.40 25.96 11.59
N MET A 396 -6.14 25.08 10.90
CA MET A 396 -5.83 23.65 10.89
C MET A 396 -4.82 23.35 9.78
N HIS A 397 -3.55 23.68 10.04
CA HIS A 397 -2.51 23.59 9.03
C HIS A 397 -2.35 22.18 8.46
N ILE A 398 -2.07 22.10 7.16
CA ILE A 398 -1.75 20.84 6.47
C ILE A 398 -0.48 20.26 7.09
N ASN A 399 -0.64 19.15 7.81
CA ASN A 399 0.43 18.50 8.54
C ASN A 399 0.32 16.98 8.43
N LYS A 400 1.36 16.38 7.82
CA LYS A 400 1.48 14.93 7.62
C LYS A 400 1.69 14.17 8.92
N ALA A 401 2.61 14.64 9.77
CA ALA A 401 3.02 13.92 10.98
C ALA A 401 1.84 13.74 11.96
N LEU A 402 0.97 14.74 12.04
CA LEU A 402 -0.28 14.69 12.80
C LEU A 402 -1.44 14.03 12.03
N TYR A 403 -1.28 13.84 10.72
CA TYR A 403 -2.34 13.46 9.79
C TYR A 403 -3.59 14.30 10.01
N THR A 404 -3.45 15.62 9.93
CA THR A 404 -4.55 16.58 10.13
C THR A 404 -5.72 16.32 9.19
N PHE A 405 -6.93 16.73 9.60
CA PHE A 405 -8.11 16.58 8.75
C PHE A 405 -8.00 17.41 7.46
N SER A 406 -7.38 18.60 7.51
CA SER A 406 -7.03 19.38 6.31
C SER A 406 -6.09 18.62 5.36
N TYR A 407 -5.03 18.02 5.90
CA TYR A 407 -4.12 17.14 5.14
C TYR A 407 -4.85 15.94 4.51
N MET A 408 -5.74 15.28 5.27
CA MET A 408 -6.57 14.19 4.75
C MET A 408 -7.43 14.67 3.56
N CYS A 409 -8.13 15.80 3.69
CA CYS A 409 -8.95 16.36 2.62
C CYS A 409 -8.14 16.69 1.36
N VAL A 410 -7.02 17.39 1.49
CA VAL A 410 -6.17 17.77 0.34
C VAL A 410 -5.59 16.53 -0.35
N THR A 411 -5.08 15.57 0.42
CA THR A 411 -4.46 14.37 -0.16
C THR A 411 -5.48 13.39 -0.73
N ALA A 412 -6.67 13.25 -0.13
CA ALA A 412 -7.77 12.48 -0.70
C ALA A 412 -8.29 13.11 -2.00
N SER A 413 -8.35 14.45 -2.07
CA SER A 413 -8.68 15.16 -3.30
C SER A 413 -7.68 14.84 -4.42
N ALA A 414 -6.38 15.00 -4.15
CA ALA A 414 -5.31 14.70 -5.08
C ALA A 414 -5.34 13.23 -5.53
N ALA A 415 -5.61 12.29 -4.62
CA ALA A 415 -5.76 10.87 -4.93
C ALA A 415 -6.93 10.63 -5.89
N GLY A 416 -8.08 11.28 -5.66
CA GLY A 416 -9.25 11.15 -6.51
C GLY A 416 -9.05 11.75 -7.91
N PHE A 417 -8.38 12.91 -8.02
CA PHE A 417 -8.01 13.48 -9.33
C PHE A 417 -7.01 12.59 -10.08
N LEU A 418 -5.99 12.09 -9.38
CA LEU A 418 -5.00 11.18 -9.95
C LEU A 418 -5.67 9.89 -10.45
N PHE A 419 -6.54 9.29 -9.63
CA PHE A 419 -7.26 8.08 -9.99
C PHE A 419 -8.17 8.29 -11.20
N ALA A 420 -8.92 9.40 -11.24
CA ALA A 420 -9.75 9.75 -12.40
C ALA A 420 -8.91 9.97 -13.67
N GLY A 421 -7.75 10.61 -13.56
CA GLY A 421 -6.82 10.80 -14.68
C GLY A 421 -6.24 9.49 -15.22
N ILE A 422 -5.82 8.58 -14.33
CA ILE A 422 -5.32 7.25 -14.72
C ILE A 422 -6.44 6.41 -15.33
N TYR A 423 -7.64 6.48 -14.77
CA TYR A 423 -8.82 5.81 -15.32
C TYR A 423 -9.16 6.27 -16.74
N LEU A 424 -9.17 7.59 -16.97
CA LEU A 424 -9.32 8.19 -18.29
C LEU A 424 -8.25 7.67 -19.25
N LEU A 425 -6.98 7.70 -18.86
CA LEU A 425 -5.86 7.32 -19.71
C LEU A 425 -5.89 5.83 -20.10
N VAL A 426 -6.16 4.96 -19.13
CA VAL A 426 -5.96 3.50 -19.27
C VAL A 426 -7.25 2.77 -19.63
N ASP A 427 -8.36 3.04 -18.94
CA ASP A 427 -9.60 2.29 -19.13
C ASP A 427 -10.49 2.89 -20.22
N ILE A 428 -10.36 4.18 -20.55
CA ILE A 428 -11.12 4.81 -21.66
C ILE A 428 -10.28 4.93 -22.93
N HIS A 429 -9.11 5.60 -22.85
CA HIS A 429 -8.28 5.81 -24.04
C HIS A 429 -7.41 4.59 -24.41
N GLY A 430 -7.33 3.58 -23.54
CA GLY A 430 -6.66 2.32 -23.86
C GLY A 430 -5.14 2.38 -23.97
N TYR A 431 -4.47 3.38 -23.36
CA TYR A 431 -3.00 3.53 -23.39
C TYR A 431 -2.26 2.49 -22.53
N ARG A 432 -2.45 1.20 -22.82
CA ARG A 432 -1.93 0.07 -22.03
C ARG A 432 -0.42 -0.13 -22.17
N GLY A 433 0.15 0.16 -23.36
CA GLY A 433 1.57 -0.05 -23.64
C GLY A 433 2.50 0.74 -22.72
N MET A 434 2.18 2.03 -22.47
CA MET A 434 2.99 2.89 -21.60
C MET A 434 2.84 2.55 -20.11
N THR A 435 1.72 1.96 -19.71
CA THR A 435 1.42 1.69 -18.30
C THR A 435 1.71 0.26 -17.88
N LEU A 436 2.21 -0.60 -18.77
CA LEU A 436 2.43 -2.02 -18.49
C LEU A 436 3.38 -2.26 -17.31
N VAL A 437 4.46 -1.47 -17.22
CA VAL A 437 5.39 -1.54 -16.08
C VAL A 437 4.70 -1.13 -14.78
N LEU A 438 3.93 -0.04 -14.79
CA LEU A 438 3.19 0.42 -13.63
C LEU A 438 2.11 -0.59 -13.19
N GLU A 439 1.40 -1.19 -14.15
CA GLU A 439 0.44 -2.24 -13.87
C GLU A 439 1.12 -3.43 -13.18
N TRP A 440 2.24 -3.92 -13.73
CA TRP A 440 3.01 -5.01 -13.13
C TRP A 440 3.48 -4.67 -11.72
N MET A 441 4.05 -3.48 -11.52
CA MET A 441 4.47 -3.01 -10.20
C MET A 441 3.28 -2.96 -9.22
N GLY A 442 2.10 -2.54 -9.68
CA GLY A 442 0.88 -2.56 -8.88
C GLY A 442 0.44 -3.96 -8.47
N LYS A 443 0.55 -4.96 -9.35
CA LYS A 443 0.25 -6.36 -9.01
C LYS A 443 1.19 -6.91 -7.95
N HIS A 444 2.44 -6.45 -7.93
CA HIS A 444 3.51 -6.90 -7.02
C HIS A 444 3.86 -5.90 -5.91
N ALA A 445 3.03 -4.88 -5.67
CA ALA A 445 3.36 -3.72 -4.84
C ALA A 445 3.90 -4.08 -3.44
N LEU A 446 3.31 -5.06 -2.75
CA LEU A 446 3.77 -5.46 -1.41
C LEU A 446 5.16 -6.09 -1.44
N VAL A 447 5.47 -6.91 -2.44
CA VAL A 447 6.80 -7.52 -2.58
C VAL A 447 7.82 -6.43 -2.87
N ILE A 448 7.52 -5.51 -3.78
CA ILE A 448 8.40 -4.40 -4.12
C ILE A 448 8.61 -3.50 -2.91
N TYR A 449 7.56 -3.19 -2.13
CA TYR A 449 7.67 -2.44 -0.88
C TYR A 449 8.65 -3.09 0.09
N ILE A 450 8.53 -4.40 0.32
CA ILE A 450 9.42 -5.12 1.24
C ILE A 450 10.87 -5.10 0.73
N LEU A 451 11.07 -5.30 -0.57
CA LEU A 451 12.39 -5.37 -1.16
C LEU A 451 13.11 -4.01 -1.18
N ALA A 452 12.40 -2.95 -1.57
CA ALA A 452 12.94 -1.60 -1.72
C ALA A 452 12.90 -0.82 -0.39
N ALA A 453 11.71 -0.58 0.16
CA ALA A 453 11.55 0.33 1.30
C ALA A 453 12.06 -0.24 2.64
N CYS A 454 12.17 -1.57 2.77
CA CYS A 454 12.73 -2.20 3.98
C CYS A 454 14.22 -2.56 3.82
N ASN A 455 14.90 -2.05 2.78
CA ASN A 455 16.33 -2.30 2.52
C ASN A 455 16.75 -3.77 2.47
N ILE A 456 15.81 -4.69 2.21
CA ILE A 456 16.10 -6.13 2.18
C ILE A 456 17.08 -6.46 1.05
N ILE A 457 16.94 -5.83 -0.12
CA ILE A 457 17.89 -6.04 -1.23
C ILE A 457 19.32 -5.63 -0.82
N PRO A 458 19.57 -4.39 -0.36
CA PRO A 458 20.89 -4.00 0.13
C PRO A 458 21.43 -4.94 1.21
N ILE A 459 20.61 -5.36 2.18
CA ILE A 459 21.04 -6.25 3.27
C ILE A 459 21.43 -7.63 2.74
N VAL A 460 20.66 -8.20 1.81
CA VAL A 460 21.00 -9.49 1.18
C VAL A 460 22.30 -9.39 0.39
N ILE A 461 22.47 -8.33 -0.40
CA ILE A 461 23.70 -8.09 -1.17
C ILE A 461 24.90 -7.92 -0.22
N GLN A 462 24.71 -7.22 0.90
CA GLN A 462 25.75 -7.04 1.92
C GLN A 462 26.13 -8.37 2.60
N GLY A 463 25.17 -9.28 2.76
CA GLY A 463 25.40 -10.60 3.33
C GLY A 463 26.41 -11.45 2.53
N PHE A 464 26.63 -11.14 1.25
CA PHE A 464 27.70 -11.74 0.46
C PHE A 464 29.01 -10.97 0.67
N TYR A 465 29.93 -11.56 1.43
CA TYR A 465 31.23 -10.97 1.74
C TYR A 465 32.40 -11.96 1.60
N TRP A 466 33.59 -11.41 1.36
CA TRP A 466 34.82 -12.20 1.19
C TRP A 466 35.68 -12.19 2.46
N LYS A 467 35.77 -13.36 3.12
CA LYS A 467 36.52 -13.63 4.37
C LYS A 467 36.04 -12.83 5.58
N GLN A 468 35.91 -11.51 5.46
CA GLN A 468 35.51 -10.57 6.50
C GLN A 468 34.28 -9.78 6.05
N PRO A 469 33.30 -9.51 6.93
CA PRO A 469 32.05 -8.83 6.58
C PRO A 469 32.19 -7.42 6.00
N GLN A 470 33.31 -6.75 6.25
CA GLN A 470 33.64 -5.44 5.70
C GLN A 470 33.92 -5.50 4.18
N ASN A 471 34.31 -6.67 3.66
CA ASN A 471 34.59 -6.90 2.24
C ASN A 471 33.35 -7.47 1.53
N ASN A 472 32.25 -6.73 1.56
CA ASN A 472 31.00 -7.11 0.93
C ASN A 472 30.84 -6.53 -0.49
N ILE A 473 29.88 -7.04 -1.25
CA ILE A 473 29.64 -6.61 -2.63
C ILE A 473 29.34 -5.10 -2.72
N LEU A 474 28.65 -4.52 -1.73
CA LEU A 474 28.36 -3.07 -1.69
C LEU A 474 29.64 -2.24 -1.54
N SER A 475 30.57 -2.65 -0.68
CA SER A 475 31.85 -1.95 -0.50
C SER A 475 32.74 -2.04 -1.75
N LEU A 476 32.62 -3.12 -2.54
CA LEU A 476 33.29 -3.26 -3.83
C LEU A 476 32.74 -2.32 -4.91
N ILE A 477 31.43 -2.05 -4.88
CA ILE A 477 30.73 -1.13 -5.81
C ILE A 477 30.87 0.34 -5.34
N GLY A 478 31.46 0.58 -4.16
CA GLY A 478 31.70 1.92 -3.61
C GLY A 478 30.50 2.51 -2.86
N ILE A 479 29.50 1.70 -2.50
CA ILE A 479 28.31 2.10 -1.75
C ILE A 479 28.50 1.69 -0.28
N GLY A 480 28.37 2.65 0.65
CA GLY A 480 28.50 2.39 2.10
C GLY A 480 29.88 2.66 2.70
N ARG A 481 30.60 3.68 2.24
CA ARG A 481 31.74 4.27 2.96
C ARG A 481 31.30 5.44 3.82
#